data_AF-A0A0G2HVH6-F1
#
_entry.id   AF-A0A0G2HVH6-F1
#
_cell.length_a   1.000
_cell.length_b   1.000
_cell.length_c   1.000
_cell.angle_alpha   90.00
_cell.angle_beta   90.00
_cell.angle_gamma   90.00
#
_symmetry.space_group_name_H-M   'P 1'
#
loop_
_entity.id
_entity.type
_entity.pdbx_description
1 polymer ?
#
loop_
_entity_poly.entity_id
_entity_poly.type
_entity_poly.pdbx_seq_one_letter_code
_entity_poly.pdbx_strand_id
1 'polypeptide(L)'
;MQLIRTGMFGQNHAFQFLACSGAVMGIAGTSFSKKKAIGKQIRALKPTNLVTLSIGGNDAGFFDILNACVYRFYGIRSGNCKEQLQKSMKLISSDTFAVSYHKTLTDILAKGAGPHFRLLALGYSPFFDEALTDECNSKSFGYWKMWRPKLTVKLRRQLNEVSLHLNSRIIELIEDRGDDRIIWVDWAPKFKNHLFCQPGKESPSDGENTWFFDVDFRSMNLTIDDVGVDVDTCAQQSLDSGDWGHRAACGIAMVHAQHSEYPHVLRQGSHEDEDDDDDFSANQYPNQPGLARVFHPKPQGYAAIAEAIQSRWPDMPSGPSISDEMT
;
A
#
# COMPACT_ATOMS: atom_id res chain seq x y z
N MET A 1 12.42 -10.18 0.17
CA MET A 1 13.81 -9.88 -0.25
C MET A 1 13.81 -8.77 -1.30
N GLN A 2 13.88 -7.50 -0.88
CA GLN A 2 14.18 -6.41 -1.80
C GLN A 2 15.69 -6.46 -2.05
N LEU A 3 16.09 -6.71 -3.30
CA LEU A 3 17.47 -6.64 -3.72
C LEU A 3 17.96 -5.20 -3.54
N ILE A 4 18.53 -4.91 -2.37
CA ILE A 4 19.37 -3.72 -2.16
C ILE A 4 20.67 -4.00 -2.91
N ARG A 5 20.66 -3.87 -4.23
CA ARG A 5 21.88 -3.78 -5.02
C ARG A 5 22.25 -2.30 -5.09
N THR A 6 23.01 -1.87 -4.09
CA THR A 6 23.74 -0.60 -4.06
C THR A 6 24.67 -0.41 -5.27
N GLY A 7 24.93 -1.45 -6.08
CA GLY A 7 25.78 -1.40 -7.27
C GLY A 7 25.06 -1.15 -8.60
N MET A 8 23.76 -0.83 -8.61
CA MET A 8 23.04 -0.54 -9.86
C MET A 8 23.22 0.90 -10.36
N PHE A 9 23.64 1.80 -9.47
CA PHE A 9 24.03 3.16 -9.82
C PHE A 9 25.55 3.21 -9.95
N GLY A 10 26.08 3.99 -10.91
CA GLY A 10 27.53 4.11 -11.14
C GLY A 10 28.33 4.50 -9.87
N GLN A 11 29.66 4.37 -9.92
CA GLN A 11 30.59 4.53 -8.79
C GLN A 11 30.48 5.89 -8.04
N ASN A 12 29.78 6.89 -8.59
CA ASN A 12 29.64 8.24 -8.04
C ASN A 12 28.25 8.54 -7.44
N HIS A 13 27.46 7.53 -7.06
CA HIS A 13 26.13 7.75 -6.47
C HIS A 13 25.94 6.98 -5.17
N ALA A 14 25.48 7.67 -4.12
CA ALA A 14 25.07 7.05 -2.86
C ALA A 14 23.55 6.87 -2.83
N PHE A 15 23.09 5.67 -2.44
CA PHE A 15 21.66 5.35 -2.34
C PHE A 15 21.30 4.93 -0.91
N GLN A 16 20.19 5.47 -0.38
CA GLN A 16 19.61 5.06 0.90
C GLN A 16 18.16 4.62 0.69
N PHE A 17 17.85 3.37 1.00
CA PHE A 17 16.47 2.89 1.02
C PHE A 17 15.95 2.82 2.45
N LEU A 18 15.13 3.82 2.82
CA LEU A 18 14.60 3.98 4.18
C LEU A 18 13.08 3.72 4.28
N ALA A 19 12.42 3.43 3.16
CA ALA A 19 11.00 3.15 3.13
C ALA A 19 10.68 1.92 4.01
N CYS A 20 9.51 1.94 4.65
CA CYS A 20 9.09 0.90 5.57
C CYS A 20 7.59 0.66 5.46
N SER A 21 7.17 -0.61 5.46
CA SER A 21 5.76 -0.98 5.55
C SER A 21 5.11 -0.39 6.81
N GLY A 22 3.88 0.10 6.65
CA GLY A 22 3.09 0.71 7.74
C GLY A 22 3.60 2.07 8.18
N ALA A 23 4.52 2.71 7.45
CA ALA A 23 4.99 4.05 7.76
C ALA A 23 3.83 5.05 7.74
N VAL A 24 3.76 5.89 8.77
CA VAL A 24 2.73 6.93 8.96
C VAL A 24 3.39 8.28 9.24
N MET A 25 2.67 9.38 9.03
CA MET A 25 3.14 10.72 9.39
C MET A 25 3.11 10.98 10.90
N GLY A 26 2.50 10.07 11.68
CA GLY A 26 2.39 10.17 13.13
C GLY A 26 1.05 10.74 13.61
N ILE A 27 0.04 10.77 12.74
CA ILE A 27 -1.32 11.15 13.09
C ILE A 27 -1.89 10.15 14.10
N ALA A 28 -2.54 10.66 15.16
CA ALA A 28 -3.15 9.82 16.19
C ALA A 28 -4.38 9.08 15.64
N GLY A 29 -4.62 7.86 16.13
CA GLY A 29 -5.76 7.05 15.70
C GLY A 29 -5.62 6.41 14.31
N THR A 30 -4.42 6.50 13.72
CA THR A 30 -4.05 5.70 12.56
C THR A 30 -3.86 4.24 12.97
N SER A 31 -3.97 3.36 11.99
CA SER A 31 -3.98 1.93 12.22
C SER A 31 -2.61 1.34 12.62
N PHE A 32 -1.56 2.15 12.62
CA PHE A 32 -0.20 1.69 12.91
C PHE A 32 0.38 2.40 14.13
N SER A 33 1.25 1.68 14.83
CA SER A 33 1.94 2.19 16.02
C SER A 33 2.72 3.47 15.71
N LYS A 34 2.77 4.42 16.66
CA LYS A 34 3.65 5.61 16.58
C LYS A 34 5.12 5.24 16.34
N LYS A 35 5.51 4.00 16.67
CA LYS A 35 6.85 3.45 16.37
C LYS A 35 7.18 3.47 14.87
N LYS A 36 6.17 3.54 14.00
CA LYS A 36 6.26 3.61 12.53
C LYS A 36 6.17 5.03 11.96
N ALA A 37 6.22 6.05 12.81
CA ALA A 37 6.29 7.43 12.36
C ALA A 37 7.51 7.68 11.45
N ILE A 38 7.28 8.34 10.32
CA ILE A 38 8.28 8.65 9.30
C ILE A 38 9.46 9.46 9.85
N GLY A 39 9.28 10.17 10.96
CA GLY A 39 10.35 10.93 11.62
C GLY A 39 11.61 10.11 11.94
N LYS A 40 11.51 8.79 12.16
CA LYS A 40 12.71 7.93 12.30
C LYS A 40 13.48 7.79 10.99
N GLN A 41 12.78 7.61 9.87
CA GLN A 41 13.36 7.52 8.53
C GLN A 41 14.02 8.85 8.16
N ILE A 42 13.35 9.98 8.41
CA ILE A 42 13.90 11.31 8.14
C ILE A 42 15.14 11.59 8.99
N ARG A 43 15.17 11.19 10.27
CA ARG A 43 16.39 11.34 11.08
C ARG A 43 17.58 10.55 10.53
N ALA A 44 17.34 9.36 10.00
CA ALA A 44 18.37 8.50 9.39
C ALA A 44 18.78 8.94 7.96
N LEU A 45 18.00 9.83 7.33
CA LEU A 45 18.32 10.40 6.03
C LEU A 45 19.57 11.29 6.15
N LYS A 46 20.61 10.92 5.41
CA LYS A 46 21.83 11.72 5.24
C LYS A 46 21.54 12.88 4.29
N PRO A 47 22.34 13.95 4.31
CA PRO A 47 22.27 15.00 3.29
C PRO A 47 22.28 14.39 1.89
N THR A 48 21.31 14.75 1.06
CA THR A 48 21.12 14.16 -0.29
C THR A 48 20.62 15.20 -1.29
N ASN A 49 20.77 14.92 -2.57
CA ASN A 49 20.28 15.77 -3.66
C ASN A 49 18.89 15.35 -4.17
N LEU A 50 18.43 14.14 -3.85
CA LEU A 50 17.16 13.62 -4.32
C LEU A 50 16.50 12.76 -3.25
N VAL A 51 15.19 12.96 -3.06
CA VAL A 51 14.31 12.09 -2.26
C VAL A 51 13.05 11.79 -3.06
N THR A 52 12.65 10.53 -3.09
CA THR A 52 11.29 10.12 -3.51
C THR A 52 10.45 9.80 -2.28
N LEU A 53 9.25 10.35 -2.19
CA LEU A 53 8.36 10.20 -1.05
C LEU A 53 6.98 9.72 -1.48
N SER A 54 6.54 8.59 -0.92
CA SER A 54 5.12 8.20 -0.87
C SER A 54 4.77 7.99 0.60
N ILE A 55 3.82 8.77 1.11
CA ILE A 55 3.36 8.73 2.50
C ILE A 55 1.89 9.18 2.57
N GLY A 56 1.16 8.81 3.62
CA GLY A 56 -0.21 9.25 3.87
C GLY A 56 -1.30 8.20 3.61
N GLY A 57 -1.08 7.18 2.78
CA GLY A 57 -2.09 6.13 2.54
C GLY A 57 -2.39 5.28 3.80
N ASN A 58 -1.36 5.02 4.60
CA ASN A 58 -1.52 4.37 5.90
C ASN A 58 -2.24 5.28 6.91
N ASP A 59 -1.93 6.58 6.89
CA ASP A 59 -2.63 7.55 7.72
C ASP A 59 -4.12 7.63 7.35
N ALA A 60 -4.43 7.63 6.05
CA ALA A 60 -5.78 7.57 5.50
C ALA A 60 -6.50 6.23 5.77
N GLY A 61 -5.82 5.22 6.35
CA GLY A 61 -6.45 3.97 6.75
C GLY A 61 -6.75 3.01 5.59
N PHE A 62 -5.90 2.95 4.57
CA PHE A 62 -6.10 2.04 3.42
C PHE A 62 -6.27 0.58 3.82
N PHE A 63 -5.49 0.08 4.80
CA PHE A 63 -5.69 -1.26 5.35
C PHE A 63 -7.09 -1.44 5.96
N ASP A 64 -7.55 -0.47 6.75
CA ASP A 64 -8.86 -0.54 7.39
C ASP A 64 -9.99 -0.54 6.36
N ILE A 65 -9.84 0.25 5.28
CA ILE A 65 -10.75 0.23 4.14
C ILE A 65 -10.77 -1.16 3.50
N LEU A 66 -9.60 -1.74 3.17
CA LEU A 66 -9.55 -3.07 2.56
C LEU A 66 -10.19 -4.14 3.45
N ASN A 67 -9.95 -4.08 4.76
CA ASN A 67 -10.57 -4.98 5.71
C ASN A 67 -12.10 -4.77 5.76
N ALA A 68 -12.58 -3.54 5.92
CA ALA A 68 -14.01 -3.25 6.06
C ALA A 68 -14.82 -3.47 4.77
N CYS A 69 -14.21 -3.21 3.61
CA CYS A 69 -14.90 -3.10 2.33
C CYS A 69 -14.63 -4.24 1.35
N VAL A 70 -13.47 -4.90 1.40
CA VAL A 70 -13.02 -5.78 0.32
C VAL A 70 -12.77 -7.20 0.82
N TYR A 71 -11.83 -7.37 1.73
CA TYR A 71 -11.32 -8.68 2.13
C TYR A 71 -12.03 -9.27 3.35
N ARG A 72 -12.47 -8.42 4.27
CA ARG A 72 -13.04 -8.81 5.57
C ARG A 72 -12.16 -9.80 6.34
N PHE A 73 -10.87 -9.55 6.44
CA PHE A 73 -9.93 -10.42 7.17
C PHE A 73 -10.45 -10.76 8.57
N TYR A 74 -11.13 -9.81 9.23
CA TYR A 74 -11.62 -9.97 10.61
C TYR A 74 -13.07 -10.49 10.67
N GLY A 75 -13.57 -11.06 9.57
CA GLY A 75 -14.93 -11.59 9.46
C GLY A 75 -16.00 -10.54 9.78
N ILE A 76 -16.91 -10.86 10.69
CA ILE A 76 -17.94 -9.93 11.17
C ILE A 76 -17.35 -8.69 11.84
N ARG A 77 -16.16 -8.80 12.45
CA ARG A 77 -15.46 -7.72 13.15
C ARG A 77 -14.68 -6.79 12.23
N SER A 78 -14.77 -6.96 10.91
CA SER A 78 -14.06 -6.11 9.95
C SER A 78 -14.58 -4.67 9.89
N GLY A 79 -15.65 -4.35 10.62
CA GLY A 79 -16.24 -3.02 10.67
C GLY A 79 -17.19 -2.72 9.51
N ASN A 80 -17.66 -1.48 9.48
CA ASN A 80 -18.59 -0.97 8.48
C ASN A 80 -17.83 -0.22 7.38
N CYS A 81 -18.02 -0.65 6.13
CA CYS A 81 -17.33 -0.05 4.98
C CYS A 81 -17.67 1.44 4.80
N LYS A 82 -18.94 1.83 4.93
CA LYS A 82 -19.38 3.23 4.73
C LYS A 82 -18.75 4.14 5.79
N GLU A 83 -18.79 3.74 7.05
CA GLU A 83 -18.18 4.51 8.15
C GLU A 83 -16.68 4.63 7.97
N GLN A 84 -16.00 3.55 7.56
CA GLN A 84 -14.56 3.57 7.33
C GLN A 84 -14.18 4.49 6.16
N LEU A 85 -14.91 4.45 5.04
CA LEU A 85 -14.71 5.38 3.92
C LEU A 85 -14.91 6.83 4.37
N GLN A 86 -15.97 7.13 5.12
CA GLN A 86 -16.24 8.47 5.64
C GLN A 86 -15.15 8.95 6.60
N LYS A 87 -14.67 8.06 7.48
CA LYS A 87 -13.56 8.35 8.40
C LYS A 87 -12.29 8.71 7.62
N SER A 88 -11.95 7.93 6.60
CA SER A 88 -10.78 8.17 5.74
C SER A 88 -10.87 9.50 5.00
N MET A 89 -12.00 9.78 4.34
CA MET A 89 -12.21 11.04 3.62
C MET A 89 -12.14 12.26 4.56
N LYS A 90 -12.79 12.18 5.74
CA LYS A 90 -12.74 13.24 6.75
C LYS A 90 -11.32 13.48 7.25
N LEU A 91 -10.54 12.41 7.46
CA LEU A 91 -9.18 12.53 7.91
C LEU A 91 -8.28 13.19 6.86
N ILE A 92 -8.38 12.77 5.60
CA ILE A 92 -7.62 13.36 4.49
C ILE A 92 -7.91 14.86 4.40
N SER A 93 -9.19 15.27 4.48
CA SER A 93 -9.59 16.68 4.44
C SER A 93 -9.25 17.49 5.71
N SER A 94 -8.71 16.87 6.75
CA SER A 94 -8.51 17.56 8.04
C SER A 94 -7.25 18.44 8.07
N ASP A 95 -7.27 19.44 8.96
CA ASP A 95 -6.08 20.25 9.27
C ASP A 95 -4.96 19.40 9.88
N THR A 96 -5.31 18.35 10.62
CA THR A 96 -4.30 17.43 11.21
C THR A 96 -3.50 16.73 10.12
N PHE A 97 -4.15 16.34 9.02
CA PHE A 97 -3.47 15.77 7.87
C PHE A 97 -2.55 16.80 7.21
N ALA A 98 -3.05 18.00 6.95
CA ALA A 98 -2.27 19.11 6.39
C ALA A 98 -1.02 19.44 7.22
N VAL A 99 -1.20 19.67 8.53
CA VAL A 99 -0.09 19.96 9.47
C VAL A 99 0.94 18.84 9.46
N SER A 100 0.51 17.58 9.48
CA SER A 100 1.43 16.43 9.49
C SER A 100 2.19 16.28 8.17
N TYR A 101 1.53 16.54 7.05
CA TYR A 101 2.14 16.48 5.72
C TYR A 101 3.14 17.63 5.52
N HIS A 102 2.76 18.88 5.83
CA HIS A 102 3.69 20.02 5.78
C HIS A 102 4.89 19.83 6.70
N LYS A 103 4.69 19.26 7.90
CA LYS A 103 5.80 18.91 8.79
C LYS A 103 6.73 17.89 8.14
N THR A 104 6.17 16.85 7.53
CA THR A 104 6.95 15.82 6.81
C THR A 104 7.78 16.43 5.69
N LEU A 105 7.18 17.30 4.85
CA LEU A 105 7.89 18.01 3.79
C LEU A 105 9.01 18.89 4.35
N THR A 106 8.72 19.67 5.40
CA THR A 106 9.69 20.56 6.06
C THR A 106 10.88 19.78 6.60
N ASP A 107 10.63 18.68 7.32
CA ASP A 107 11.67 17.86 7.91
C ASP A 107 12.57 17.21 6.84
N ILE A 108 12.00 16.82 5.68
CA ILE A 108 12.76 16.26 4.55
C ILE A 108 13.58 17.33 3.83
N LEU A 109 12.99 18.50 3.56
CA LEU A 109 13.67 19.62 2.90
C LEU A 109 14.88 20.10 3.70
N ALA A 110 14.82 20.02 5.03
CA ALA A 110 15.95 20.30 5.93
C ALA A 110 17.13 19.31 5.75
N LYS A 111 16.95 18.20 5.04
CA LYS A 111 17.99 17.22 4.68
C LYS A 111 18.57 17.45 3.29
N GLY A 112 18.11 18.46 2.55
CA GLY A 112 18.62 18.76 1.22
C GLY A 112 20.08 19.22 1.21
N ALA A 113 20.90 18.64 0.34
CA ALA A 113 22.27 19.04 0.10
C ALA A 113 22.34 20.08 -1.03
N GLY A 114 22.19 21.36 -0.65
CA GLY A 114 22.39 22.48 -1.57
C GLY A 114 21.20 22.80 -2.49
N PRO A 115 21.39 23.72 -3.45
CA PRO A 115 20.30 24.33 -4.24
C PRO A 115 19.64 23.37 -5.25
N HIS A 116 20.33 22.30 -5.63
CA HIS A 116 19.83 21.29 -6.57
C HIS A 116 19.01 20.19 -5.89
N PHE A 117 18.77 20.27 -4.58
CA PHE A 117 17.95 19.28 -3.88
C PHE A 117 16.53 19.23 -4.46
N ARG A 118 16.03 18.02 -4.74
CA ARG A 118 14.64 17.79 -5.16
C ARG A 118 13.96 16.74 -4.30
N LEU A 119 12.72 17.03 -3.94
CA LEU A 119 11.78 16.12 -3.29
C LEU A 119 10.68 15.76 -4.27
N LEU A 120 10.70 14.52 -4.76
CA LEU A 120 9.66 13.98 -5.61
C LEU A 120 8.56 13.37 -4.74
N ALA A 121 7.42 14.06 -4.63
CA ALA A 121 6.24 13.56 -3.93
C ALA A 121 5.40 12.72 -4.90
N LEU A 122 5.23 11.44 -4.60
CA LEU A 122 4.50 10.49 -5.43
C LEU A 122 3.05 10.37 -4.97
N GLY A 123 2.14 10.30 -5.93
CA GLY A 123 0.73 10.00 -5.67
C GLY A 123 0.42 8.52 -5.44
N TYR A 124 -0.86 8.23 -5.51
CA TYR A 124 -1.47 6.90 -5.51
C TYR A 124 -2.26 6.70 -6.80
N SER A 125 -2.57 5.46 -7.16
CA SER A 125 -3.42 5.15 -8.31
C SER A 125 -4.81 4.72 -7.84
N PRO A 126 -5.86 4.97 -8.64
CA PRO A 126 -7.08 4.18 -8.56
C PRO A 126 -6.73 2.68 -8.60
N PHE A 127 -7.45 1.85 -7.85
CA PHE A 127 -7.15 0.42 -7.82
C PHE A 127 -8.00 -0.38 -8.81
N PHE A 128 -9.18 0.13 -9.13
CA PHE A 128 -10.14 -0.52 -10.01
C PHE A 128 -10.29 0.25 -11.32
N ASP A 129 -10.54 -0.48 -12.41
CA ASP A 129 -10.74 0.05 -13.75
C ASP A 129 -11.84 1.13 -13.77
N GLU A 130 -11.53 2.24 -14.44
CA GLU A 130 -12.37 3.45 -14.48
C GLU A 130 -13.54 3.34 -15.46
N ALA A 131 -13.52 2.37 -16.39
CA ALA A 131 -14.68 2.10 -17.23
C ALA A 131 -15.86 1.58 -16.40
N LEU A 132 -15.59 1.04 -15.20
CA LEU A 132 -16.60 0.66 -14.22
C LEU A 132 -17.72 -0.22 -14.80
N THR A 133 -17.36 -1.23 -15.60
CA THR A 133 -18.34 -2.15 -16.21
C THR A 133 -19.02 -3.02 -15.16
N ASP A 134 -20.26 -3.46 -15.43
CA ASP A 134 -21.02 -4.29 -14.49
C ASP A 134 -20.51 -5.74 -14.36
N GLU A 135 -19.63 -6.18 -15.27
CA GLU A 135 -19.06 -7.54 -15.30
C GLU A 135 -18.40 -7.95 -13.97
N CYS A 136 -17.79 -6.98 -13.26
CA CYS A 136 -17.16 -7.24 -11.97
C CYS A 136 -18.14 -7.25 -10.78
N ASN A 137 -19.41 -6.88 -10.97
CA ASN A 137 -20.37 -6.71 -9.86
C ASN A 137 -20.66 -8.01 -9.11
N SER A 138 -20.48 -9.17 -9.73
CA SER A 138 -20.68 -10.48 -9.09
C SER A 138 -19.42 -11.03 -8.42
N LYS A 139 -18.25 -10.41 -8.67
CA LYS A 139 -16.94 -10.87 -8.21
C LYS A 139 -16.62 -10.35 -6.81
N SER A 140 -15.65 -10.96 -6.15
CA SER A 140 -15.25 -10.61 -4.79
C SER A 140 -13.83 -11.09 -4.48
N PHE A 141 -13.11 -10.30 -3.69
CA PHE A 141 -11.84 -10.68 -3.06
C PHE A 141 -12.02 -11.19 -1.62
N GLY A 142 -13.24 -11.18 -1.08
CA GLY A 142 -13.48 -11.48 0.33
C GLY A 142 -13.05 -12.89 0.73
N TYR A 143 -12.33 -12.98 1.85
CA TYR A 143 -11.79 -14.23 2.39
C TYR A 143 -12.92 -15.19 2.81
N TRP A 144 -13.87 -14.70 3.61
CA TRP A 144 -14.96 -15.52 4.16
C TRP A 144 -16.12 -15.67 3.17
N LYS A 145 -16.51 -16.92 2.84
CA LYS A 145 -17.58 -17.19 1.87
C LYS A 145 -18.90 -16.47 2.18
N MET A 146 -19.27 -16.45 3.45
CA MET A 146 -20.53 -15.87 3.91
C MET A 146 -20.53 -14.34 3.96
N TRP A 147 -19.37 -13.71 4.16
CA TRP A 147 -19.27 -12.26 4.41
C TRP A 147 -18.56 -11.51 3.27
N ARG A 148 -18.30 -12.15 2.14
CA ARG A 148 -17.54 -11.55 1.04
C ARG A 148 -18.31 -10.39 0.36
N PRO A 149 -17.82 -9.14 0.42
CA PRO A 149 -18.45 -8.03 -0.28
C PRO A 149 -18.30 -8.18 -1.79
N LYS A 150 -19.31 -7.77 -2.55
CA LYS A 150 -19.27 -7.76 -4.01
C LYS A 150 -18.58 -6.50 -4.54
N LEU A 151 -17.75 -6.66 -5.57
CA LEU A 151 -17.04 -5.55 -6.26
C LEU A 151 -17.96 -4.76 -7.19
N THR A 152 -19.09 -4.31 -6.65
CA THR A 152 -20.06 -3.48 -7.37
C THR A 152 -19.42 -2.22 -7.92
N VAL A 153 -19.95 -1.68 -9.02
CA VAL A 153 -19.57 -0.36 -9.57
C VAL A 153 -19.53 0.71 -8.47
N LYS A 154 -20.55 0.73 -7.62
CA LYS A 154 -20.64 1.68 -6.50
C LYS A 154 -19.43 1.54 -5.57
N LEU A 155 -19.12 0.32 -5.13
CA LEU A 155 -18.00 0.09 -4.22
C LEU A 155 -16.67 0.46 -4.87
N ARG A 156 -16.41 0.01 -6.11
CA ARG A 156 -15.16 0.31 -6.83
C ARG A 156 -14.95 1.81 -7.03
N ARG A 157 -16.01 2.54 -7.39
CA ARG A 157 -15.97 3.99 -7.49
C ARG A 157 -15.59 4.63 -6.15
N GLN A 158 -16.25 4.24 -5.07
CA GLN A 158 -15.94 4.77 -3.73
C GLN A 158 -14.51 4.46 -3.28
N LEU A 159 -13.97 3.29 -3.63
CA LEU A 159 -12.58 2.93 -3.31
C LEU A 159 -11.58 3.77 -4.12
N ASN A 160 -11.82 3.98 -5.41
CA ASN A 160 -10.99 4.85 -6.25
C ASN A 160 -11.06 6.32 -5.79
N GLU A 161 -12.23 6.80 -5.37
CA GLU A 161 -12.42 8.17 -4.86
C GLU A 161 -11.49 8.46 -3.68
N VAL A 162 -11.20 7.50 -2.79
CA VAL A 162 -10.28 7.72 -1.67
C VAL A 162 -8.86 8.02 -2.14
N SER A 163 -8.33 7.23 -3.08
CA SER A 163 -6.98 7.46 -3.64
C SER A 163 -6.90 8.80 -4.40
N LEU A 164 -7.94 9.13 -5.17
CA LEU A 164 -8.00 10.38 -5.91
C LEU A 164 -8.10 11.58 -4.97
N HIS A 165 -8.90 11.50 -3.92
CA HIS A 165 -9.03 12.55 -2.91
C HIS A 165 -7.74 12.77 -2.13
N LEU A 166 -7.03 11.68 -1.80
CA LEU A 166 -5.70 11.77 -1.19
C LEU A 166 -4.70 12.48 -2.12
N ASN A 167 -4.69 12.14 -3.41
CA ASN A 167 -3.84 12.83 -4.39
C ASN A 167 -4.18 14.32 -4.47
N SER A 168 -5.46 14.67 -4.63
CA SER A 168 -5.90 16.07 -4.70
C SER A 168 -5.47 16.84 -3.46
N ARG A 169 -5.61 16.26 -2.27
CA ARG A 169 -5.18 16.90 -1.03
C ARG A 169 -3.66 17.08 -0.97
N ILE A 170 -2.88 16.09 -1.42
CA ILE A 170 -1.43 16.22 -1.45
C ILE A 170 -0.99 17.31 -2.41
N ILE A 171 -1.58 17.37 -3.62
CA ILE A 171 -1.30 18.40 -4.63
C ILE A 171 -1.59 19.79 -4.04
N GLU A 172 -2.78 19.98 -3.47
CA GLU A 172 -3.17 21.24 -2.81
C GLU A 172 -2.14 21.69 -1.77
N LEU A 173 -1.66 20.78 -0.92
CA LEU A 173 -0.67 21.10 0.13
C LEU A 173 0.73 21.38 -0.43
N ILE A 174 1.08 20.81 -1.59
CA ILE A 174 2.35 21.11 -2.28
C ILE A 174 2.25 22.49 -2.94
N GLU A 175 1.14 22.77 -3.63
CA GLU A 175 0.88 24.05 -4.30
C GLU A 175 0.79 25.21 -3.32
N ASP A 176 0.04 25.06 -2.22
CA ASP A 176 -0.08 26.07 -1.15
C ASP A 176 1.28 26.44 -0.54
N ARG A 177 2.19 25.47 -0.46
CA ARG A 177 3.55 25.71 0.03
C ARG A 177 4.39 26.54 -0.95
N GLY A 178 4.18 26.38 -2.26
CA GLY A 178 4.93 27.11 -3.30
C GLY A 178 6.45 26.86 -3.29
N ASP A 179 6.91 25.70 -2.82
CA ASP A 179 8.34 25.34 -2.73
C ASP A 179 8.75 24.56 -3.99
N ASP A 180 9.48 25.22 -4.90
CA ASP A 180 9.90 24.71 -6.22
C ASP A 180 10.80 23.46 -6.16
N ARG A 181 11.35 23.15 -4.99
CA ARG A 181 12.12 21.91 -4.76
C ARG A 181 11.22 20.68 -4.68
N ILE A 182 9.92 20.87 -4.45
CA ILE A 182 8.96 19.77 -4.35
C ILE A 182 8.29 19.59 -5.71
N ILE A 183 8.46 18.40 -6.29
CA ILE A 183 7.88 18.05 -7.59
C ILE A 183 6.85 16.94 -7.36
N TRP A 184 5.61 17.20 -7.79
CA TRP A 184 4.57 16.19 -7.80
C TRP A 184 4.77 15.19 -8.94
N VAL A 185 4.71 13.90 -8.63
CA VAL A 185 4.82 12.80 -9.59
C VAL A 185 3.50 12.04 -9.64
N ASP A 186 2.70 12.37 -10.65
CA ASP A 186 1.53 11.57 -11.02
C ASP A 186 1.92 10.40 -11.90
N TRP A 187 1.96 9.21 -11.31
CA TRP A 187 2.25 7.96 -12.00
C TRP A 187 0.98 7.15 -12.31
N ALA A 188 -0.18 7.54 -11.76
CA ALA A 188 -1.42 6.77 -11.89
C ALA A 188 -1.87 6.54 -13.34
N PRO A 189 -1.72 7.49 -14.29
CA PRO A 189 -2.09 7.27 -15.69
C PRO A 189 -1.38 6.09 -16.36
N LYS A 190 -0.16 5.73 -15.89
CA LYS A 190 0.57 4.57 -16.40
C LYS A 190 -0.14 3.24 -16.11
N PHE A 191 -1.05 3.21 -15.13
CA PHE A 191 -1.77 2.02 -14.69
C PHE A 191 -3.13 1.83 -15.37
N LYS A 192 -3.59 2.77 -16.22
CA LYS A 192 -4.97 2.83 -16.76
C LYS A 192 -5.52 1.49 -17.29
N ASN A 193 -4.66 0.65 -17.89
CA ASN A 193 -5.04 -0.65 -18.46
C ASN A 193 -4.48 -1.84 -17.69
N HIS A 194 -4.16 -1.64 -16.40
CA HIS A 194 -3.50 -2.62 -15.53
C HIS A 194 -4.14 -2.66 -14.13
N LEU A 195 -5.34 -2.08 -13.99
CA LEU A 195 -6.12 -2.04 -12.75
C LEU A 195 -6.92 -3.33 -12.54
N PHE A 196 -7.52 -3.48 -11.37
CA PHE A 196 -8.48 -4.57 -11.12
C PHE A 196 -9.79 -4.35 -11.89
N CYS A 197 -10.50 -5.43 -12.22
CA CYS A 197 -11.81 -5.43 -12.88
C CYS A 197 -11.81 -4.79 -14.28
N GLN A 198 -10.79 -5.05 -15.10
CA GLN A 198 -10.79 -4.59 -16.49
C GLN A 198 -11.94 -5.21 -17.30
N PRO A 199 -12.48 -4.48 -18.29
CA PRO A 199 -13.53 -5.00 -19.18
C PRO A 199 -13.13 -6.30 -19.89
N GLY A 200 -14.08 -7.23 -20.02
CA GLY A 200 -13.91 -8.50 -20.72
C GLY A 200 -13.10 -9.56 -19.96
N LYS A 201 -12.90 -9.39 -18.65
CA LYS A 201 -12.12 -10.32 -17.81
C LYS A 201 -13.00 -11.18 -16.90
N GLU A 202 -12.65 -12.46 -16.78
CA GLU A 202 -13.42 -13.42 -15.97
C GLU A 202 -13.18 -13.27 -14.46
N SER A 203 -12.03 -12.75 -14.07
CA SER A 203 -11.64 -12.51 -12.68
C SER A 203 -11.35 -11.03 -12.43
N PRO A 204 -11.44 -10.56 -11.17
CA PRO A 204 -11.02 -9.21 -10.80
C PRO A 204 -9.57 -8.89 -11.18
N SER A 205 -8.70 -9.89 -11.28
CA SER A 205 -7.30 -9.74 -11.67
C SER A 205 -7.03 -10.53 -12.95
N ASP A 206 -6.20 -9.99 -13.82
CA ASP A 206 -5.83 -10.53 -15.13
C ASP A 206 -4.34 -10.92 -15.15
N GLY A 207 -3.96 -11.85 -14.27
CA GLY A 207 -2.60 -12.36 -14.17
C GLY A 207 -1.54 -11.25 -14.10
N GLU A 208 -0.54 -11.32 -14.98
CA GLU A 208 0.56 -10.33 -15.07
C GLU A 208 0.12 -8.98 -15.65
N ASN A 209 -1.04 -8.91 -16.32
CA ASN A 209 -1.56 -7.65 -16.85
C ASN A 209 -2.15 -6.77 -15.74
N THR A 210 -2.66 -7.35 -14.65
CA THR A 210 -2.98 -6.57 -13.44
C THR A 210 -1.70 -6.28 -12.66
N TRP A 211 -1.33 -5.00 -12.56
CA TRP A 211 -0.07 -4.54 -11.97
C TRP A 211 -0.13 -4.34 -10.46
N PHE A 212 -1.21 -4.76 -9.80
CA PHE A 212 -1.30 -4.86 -8.36
C PHE A 212 -1.32 -6.33 -7.94
N PHE A 213 -0.67 -6.67 -6.83
CA PHE A 213 -0.88 -8.00 -6.24
C PHE A 213 -2.29 -8.09 -5.67
N ASP A 214 -2.99 -9.18 -5.92
CA ASP A 214 -4.14 -9.62 -5.13
C ASP A 214 -3.74 -10.81 -4.25
N VAL A 215 -4.69 -11.31 -3.45
CA VAL A 215 -4.58 -12.66 -2.90
C VAL A 215 -5.60 -13.53 -3.56
N ASP A 216 -5.14 -14.54 -4.29
CA ASP A 216 -6.01 -15.64 -4.64
C ASP A 216 -6.04 -16.62 -3.48
N PHE A 217 -7.00 -16.45 -2.58
CA PHE A 217 -7.20 -17.43 -1.51
C PHE A 217 -7.55 -18.80 -2.09
N ARG A 218 -8.05 -18.92 -3.32
CA ARG A 218 -8.46 -20.23 -3.88
C ARG A 218 -7.30 -21.23 -3.99
N SER A 219 -6.07 -20.78 -4.19
CA SER A 219 -4.87 -21.63 -4.24
C SER A 219 -4.11 -21.74 -2.92
N MET A 220 -4.56 -21.09 -1.86
CA MET A 220 -3.90 -21.09 -0.54
C MET A 220 -4.82 -21.72 0.50
N ASN A 221 -4.52 -22.97 0.89
CA ASN A 221 -4.99 -23.54 2.15
C ASN A 221 -4.16 -22.89 3.26
N LEU A 222 -4.68 -21.84 3.89
CA LEU A 222 -4.15 -21.40 5.18
C LEU A 222 -4.78 -22.34 6.22
N THR A 223 -4.06 -23.39 6.63
CA THR A 223 -4.47 -24.16 7.82
C THR A 223 -4.15 -23.36 9.08
N ILE A 224 -4.82 -23.69 10.19
CA ILE A 224 -4.62 -23.00 11.48
C ILE A 224 -3.16 -23.14 11.95
N ASP A 225 -2.49 -24.23 11.58
CA ASP A 225 -1.08 -24.49 11.88
C ASP A 225 -0.11 -23.70 10.95
N ASP A 226 -0.55 -23.32 9.75
CA ASP A 226 0.22 -22.50 8.78
C ASP A 226 0.25 -21.01 9.09
N VAL A 227 -0.65 -20.55 9.95
CA VAL A 227 -0.67 -19.14 10.36
C VAL A 227 0.27 -18.90 11.55
N GLY A 228 0.61 -19.92 12.37
CA GLY A 228 1.65 -19.85 13.42
C GLY A 228 1.60 -18.62 14.32
N VAL A 229 0.43 -18.01 14.43
CA VAL A 229 0.23 -16.74 15.05
C VAL A 229 -0.45 -17.02 16.37
N ASP A 230 0.28 -16.78 17.45
CA ASP A 230 -0.26 -16.77 18.80
C ASP A 230 -1.34 -15.67 18.89
N VAL A 231 -2.60 -16.10 18.91
CA VAL A 231 -3.78 -15.22 18.90
C VAL A 231 -3.82 -14.26 20.09
N ASP A 232 -3.15 -14.59 21.19
CA ASP A 232 -3.11 -13.75 22.39
C ASP A 232 -2.12 -12.58 22.23
N THR A 233 -1.05 -12.77 21.45
CA THR A 233 0.02 -11.77 21.28
C THR A 233 0.02 -11.07 19.92
N CYS A 234 -0.64 -11.66 18.90
CA CYS A 234 -0.56 -11.18 17.52
C CYS A 234 -1.19 -9.81 17.28
N ALA A 235 -2.20 -9.44 18.06
CA ALA A 235 -2.86 -8.14 17.92
C ALA A 235 -1.85 -7.01 18.15
N GLN A 236 -1.07 -7.08 19.23
CA GLN A 236 -0.08 -6.05 19.55
C GLN A 236 1.18 -6.19 18.68
N GLN A 237 1.63 -7.42 18.40
CA GLN A 237 2.78 -7.66 17.52
C GLN A 237 2.54 -7.15 16.09
N SER A 238 1.34 -7.36 15.54
CA SER A 238 0.98 -6.86 14.21
C SER A 238 0.94 -5.34 14.13
N LEU A 239 0.41 -4.66 15.15
CA LEU A 239 0.45 -3.19 15.23
C LEU A 239 1.87 -2.64 15.29
N ASP A 240 2.76 -3.28 16.05
CA ASP A 240 4.16 -2.86 16.19
C ASP A 240 5.00 -3.20 14.96
N SER A 241 4.72 -4.32 14.30
CA SER A 241 5.41 -4.75 13.08
C SER A 241 5.19 -3.78 11.92
N GLY A 242 4.05 -3.08 11.87
CA GLY A 242 3.64 -2.26 10.72
C GLY A 242 3.41 -3.08 9.44
N ASP A 243 3.48 -4.41 9.54
CA ASP A 243 3.18 -5.31 8.44
C ASP A 243 1.69 -5.63 8.49
N TRP A 244 0.99 -5.02 7.55
CA TRP A 244 -0.43 -5.22 7.35
C TRP A 244 -0.79 -6.67 6.93
N GLY A 245 0.14 -7.42 6.34
CA GLY A 245 -0.04 -8.83 6.01
C GLY A 245 -0.09 -9.68 7.28
N HIS A 246 0.83 -9.43 8.21
CA HIS A 246 0.79 -10.04 9.54
C HIS A 246 -0.49 -9.67 10.29
N ARG A 247 -0.98 -8.43 10.11
CA ARG A 247 -2.23 -7.97 10.69
C ARG A 247 -3.47 -8.63 10.09
N ALA A 248 -3.49 -8.85 8.77
CA ALA A 248 -4.54 -9.60 8.10
C ALA A 248 -4.55 -11.07 8.57
N ALA A 249 -3.38 -11.70 8.65
CA ALA A 249 -3.21 -13.07 9.12
C ALA A 249 -3.68 -13.25 10.58
N CYS A 250 -3.26 -12.37 11.50
CA CYS A 250 -3.74 -12.35 12.88
C CYS A 250 -5.26 -12.21 12.94
N GLY A 251 -5.84 -11.34 12.13
CA GLY A 251 -7.28 -11.19 12.02
C GLY A 251 -8.02 -12.45 11.60
N ILE A 252 -7.49 -13.14 10.58
CA ILE A 252 -8.01 -14.43 10.11
C ILE A 252 -7.91 -15.48 11.24
N ALA A 253 -6.76 -15.59 11.89
CA ALA A 253 -6.51 -16.51 13.00
C ALA A 253 -7.45 -16.26 14.19
N MET A 254 -7.67 -14.99 14.55
CA MET A 254 -8.60 -14.63 15.64
C MET A 254 -10.04 -15.03 15.34
N VAL A 255 -10.48 -14.90 14.08
CA VAL A 255 -11.80 -15.40 13.67
C VAL A 255 -11.82 -16.91 13.79
N HIS A 256 -10.81 -17.62 13.26
CA HIS A 256 -10.67 -19.08 13.35
C HIS A 256 -10.67 -19.62 14.79
N ALA A 257 -10.00 -18.95 15.74
CA ALA A 257 -9.95 -19.37 17.14
C ALA A 257 -11.30 -19.22 17.88
N GLN A 258 -12.18 -18.33 17.41
CA GLN A 258 -13.51 -18.11 17.99
C GLN A 258 -14.57 -19.14 17.50
N HIS A 259 -14.17 -20.20 16.77
CA HIS A 259 -15.06 -21.19 16.15
C HIS A 259 -15.69 -22.25 17.09
N SER A 260 -16.04 -21.90 18.33
CA SER A 260 -17.01 -22.71 19.08
C SER A 260 -18.47 -22.43 18.68
N GLU A 261 -18.76 -21.35 17.95
CA GLU A 261 -20.15 -20.91 17.68
C GLU A 261 -20.65 -21.04 16.21
N TYR A 262 -19.79 -21.25 15.20
CA TYR A 262 -20.24 -21.22 13.78
C TYR A 262 -19.48 -22.22 12.87
N PRO A 263 -19.85 -23.52 12.87
CA PRO A 263 -19.16 -24.55 12.09
C PRO A 263 -19.23 -24.38 10.55
N HIS A 264 -20.19 -23.60 10.03
CA HIS A 264 -20.41 -23.36 8.60
C HIS A 264 -19.64 -22.13 8.04
N VAL A 265 -18.84 -21.45 8.86
CA VAL A 265 -18.04 -20.27 8.45
C VAL A 265 -16.69 -20.68 7.84
N LEU A 266 -16.22 -21.90 8.13
CA LEU A 266 -14.99 -22.45 7.56
C LEU A 266 -15.17 -22.68 6.06
N ARG A 267 -14.13 -22.36 5.30
CA ARG A 267 -14.00 -22.85 3.92
C ARG A 267 -13.93 -24.38 4.03
N GLN A 268 -15.04 -25.07 3.74
CA GLN A 268 -15.03 -26.52 3.54
C GLN A 268 -14.02 -26.80 2.42
N GLY A 269 -12.85 -27.30 2.79
CA GLY A 269 -12.06 -28.13 1.89
C GLY A 269 -12.95 -29.30 1.52
N SER A 270 -13.10 -29.56 0.23
CA SER A 270 -13.70 -30.80 -0.24
C SER A 270 -12.90 -31.96 0.35
N HIS A 271 -13.56 -32.76 1.19
CA HIS A 271 -13.14 -34.12 1.50
C HIS A 271 -13.27 -34.93 0.21
N GLU A 272 -12.17 -35.08 -0.51
CA GLU A 272 -11.88 -36.12 -1.50
C GLU A 272 -10.52 -35.73 -2.08
N ASP A 273 -9.46 -36.10 -1.34
CA ASP A 273 -8.13 -36.45 -1.82
C ASP A 273 -7.36 -36.84 -0.55
N GLU A 274 -7.47 -38.13 -0.24
CA GLU A 274 -6.57 -38.83 0.69
C GLU A 274 -5.17 -38.87 0.07
N ASP A 275 -4.17 -38.79 0.94
CA ASP A 275 -2.74 -39.01 0.68
C ASP A 275 -2.02 -37.90 -0.11
N ASP A 276 -1.44 -36.96 0.64
CA ASP A 276 0.02 -36.72 0.57
C ASP A 276 0.47 -35.98 1.84
N ASP A 277 1.41 -36.59 2.55
CA ASP A 277 2.19 -35.97 3.62
C ASP A 277 2.90 -34.73 3.06
N ASP A 278 2.58 -33.54 3.57
CA ASP A 278 3.50 -32.41 3.50
C ASP A 278 3.30 -31.47 4.71
N ASP A 279 4.27 -31.57 5.62
CA ASP A 279 4.53 -30.70 6.76
C ASP A 279 4.65 -29.24 6.29
N PHE A 280 3.75 -28.35 6.74
CA PHE A 280 3.91 -26.91 6.56
C PHE A 280 3.86 -26.21 7.92
N SER A 281 5.00 -25.62 8.27
CA SER A 281 5.19 -24.83 9.47
C SER A 281 5.17 -23.35 9.12
N ALA A 282 4.27 -22.61 9.76
CA ALA A 282 4.24 -21.15 9.77
C ALA A 282 5.55 -20.47 10.26
N ASN A 283 6.53 -21.25 10.74
CA ASN A 283 7.82 -20.75 11.20
C ASN A 283 8.90 -20.63 10.10
N GLN A 284 8.53 -20.58 8.81
CA GLN A 284 9.46 -20.20 7.75
C GLN A 284 9.17 -18.84 7.11
N TYR A 285 9.78 -17.84 7.75
CA TYR A 285 10.29 -16.58 7.20
C TYR A 285 9.31 -15.41 6.99
N PRO A 286 9.66 -14.20 7.47
CA PRO A 286 8.91 -12.94 7.29
C PRO A 286 9.02 -12.36 5.85
N ASN A 287 9.06 -13.20 4.81
CA ASN A 287 9.40 -12.79 3.44
C ASN A 287 8.68 -13.54 2.30
N GLN A 288 7.62 -14.33 2.56
CA GLN A 288 6.76 -14.90 1.51
C GLN A 288 5.49 -14.04 1.25
N PRO A 289 4.92 -14.05 0.02
CA PRO A 289 4.32 -12.89 -0.67
C PRO A 289 2.90 -12.46 -0.31
N GLY A 290 2.05 -13.33 0.24
CA GLY A 290 0.60 -13.27 -0.04
C GLY A 290 -0.09 -12.00 0.43
N LEU A 291 -0.19 -11.81 1.74
CA LEU A 291 -0.97 -10.71 2.32
C LEU A 291 -0.20 -9.39 2.38
N ALA A 292 1.13 -9.44 2.56
CA ALA A 292 1.96 -8.25 2.74
C ALA A 292 2.12 -7.41 1.46
N ARG A 293 1.72 -7.91 0.28
CA ARG A 293 1.85 -7.19 -0.99
C ARG A 293 0.55 -6.81 -1.65
N VAL A 294 -0.59 -7.25 -1.11
CA VAL A 294 -1.93 -6.92 -1.62
C VAL A 294 -2.01 -5.46 -2.06
N PHE A 295 -2.59 -5.14 -3.20
CA PHE A 295 -2.76 -3.78 -3.69
C PHE A 295 -1.44 -2.95 -3.81
N HIS A 296 -0.26 -3.54 -3.60
CA HIS A 296 1.02 -2.93 -3.93
C HIS A 296 1.37 -3.23 -5.39
N PRO A 297 2.09 -2.33 -6.06
CA PRO A 297 2.54 -2.58 -7.42
C PRO A 297 3.37 -3.86 -7.55
N LYS A 298 3.17 -4.60 -8.64
CA LYS A 298 4.06 -5.65 -9.13
C LYS A 298 5.33 -5.04 -9.73
N PRO A 299 6.38 -5.83 -10.01
CA PRO A 299 7.62 -5.30 -10.60
C PRO A 299 7.41 -4.45 -11.87
N GLN A 300 6.48 -4.84 -12.75
CA GLN A 300 6.13 -4.08 -13.95
C GLN A 300 5.49 -2.73 -13.61
N GLY A 301 4.60 -2.71 -12.62
CA GLY A 301 4.03 -1.48 -12.09
C GLY A 301 5.08 -0.56 -11.47
N TYR A 302 6.03 -1.10 -10.70
CA TYR A 302 7.16 -0.32 -10.18
C TYR A 302 8.07 0.22 -11.29
N ALA A 303 8.29 -0.53 -12.38
CA ALA A 303 9.01 -0.03 -13.54
C ALA A 303 8.29 1.18 -14.16
N ALA A 304 6.97 1.11 -14.31
CA ALA A 304 6.17 2.23 -14.83
C ALA A 304 6.18 3.46 -13.90
N ILE A 305 6.21 3.26 -12.57
CA ILE A 305 6.41 4.34 -11.60
C ILE A 305 7.80 4.96 -11.77
N ALA A 306 8.84 4.14 -11.97
CA ALA A 306 10.19 4.64 -12.22
C ALA A 306 10.26 5.49 -13.50
N GLU A 307 9.56 5.11 -14.57
CA GLU A 307 9.45 5.93 -15.79
C GLU A 307 8.77 7.28 -15.51
N ALA A 308 7.70 7.30 -14.71
CA ALA A 308 7.01 8.55 -14.34
C ALA A 308 7.88 9.48 -13.48
N ILE A 309 8.75 8.90 -12.64
CA ILE A 309 9.78 9.65 -11.91
C ILE A 309 10.82 10.21 -12.88
N GLN A 310 11.32 9.38 -13.80
CA GLN A 310 12.32 9.80 -14.79
C GLN A 310 11.82 10.89 -15.72
N SER A 311 10.53 10.90 -16.07
CA SER A 311 9.96 11.96 -16.91
C SER A 311 9.97 13.34 -16.25
N ARG A 312 10.25 13.43 -14.94
CA ARG A 312 10.42 14.69 -14.21
C ARG A 312 11.87 15.18 -14.15
N TRP A 313 12.81 14.46 -14.74
CA TRP A 313 14.22 14.87 -14.81
C TRP A 313 14.43 16.25 -15.48
N PRO A 314 13.70 16.61 -16.56
CA PRO A 314 13.80 17.96 -17.14
C PRO A 314 13.39 19.09 -16.19
N ASP A 315 12.53 18.80 -15.20
CA ASP A 315 12.08 19.76 -14.19
C ASP A 315 13.14 19.96 -13.08
N MET A 316 14.27 19.22 -13.15
CA MET A 316 15.40 19.36 -12.24
C MET A 316 16.50 20.20 -12.93
N PRO A 317 16.86 21.39 -12.42
CA PRO A 317 17.89 22.21 -13.03
C PRO A 317 19.24 21.49 -12.97
N SER A 318 19.76 21.14 -14.14
CA SER A 318 21.16 20.81 -14.32
C SER A 318 21.99 22.05 -14.01
N GLY A 319 23.01 21.90 -13.16
CA GLY A 319 24.07 22.92 -13.08
C GLY A 319 24.71 23.15 -14.46
N PRO A 320 25.47 24.26 -14.64
CA PRO A 320 26.20 24.48 -15.87
C PRO A 320 27.05 23.26 -16.21
N SER A 321 27.09 22.90 -17.49
CA SER A 321 27.93 21.82 -17.96
C SER A 321 29.38 22.20 -17.66
N ILE A 322 30.25 21.22 -17.35
CA ILE A 322 31.70 21.49 -17.15
C ILE A 322 32.32 22.12 -18.42
N SER A 323 31.65 22.04 -19.58
CA SER A 323 32.02 22.76 -20.80
C SER A 323 31.77 24.28 -20.76
N ASP A 324 30.97 24.80 -19.83
CA ASP A 324 30.65 26.23 -19.74
C ASP A 324 31.60 27.01 -18.80
N GLU A 325 32.51 26.33 -18.08
CA GLU A 325 33.57 26.96 -17.26
C GLU A 325 34.90 27.13 -18.02
N MET A 326 34.95 26.81 -19.32
CA MET A 326 36.15 26.91 -20.16
C MET A 326 36.02 27.91 -21.33
N THR A 327 35.17 28.93 -21.19
CA THR A 327 35.13 30.09 -22.10
C THR A 327 35.15 31.41 -21.34
#